data_AF-A0A7J7JCQ1-F1
#
_entry.id   AF-A0A7J7JCQ1-F1
#
_cell.length_a   1.000
_cell.length_b   1.000
_cell.length_c   1.000
_cell.angle_alpha   90.00
_cell.angle_beta   90.00
_cell.angle_gamma   90.00
#
_symmetry.space_group_name_H-M   'P 1'
#
loop_
_entity.id
_entity.type
_entity.pdbx_description
1 polymer ?
#
loop_
_entity_poly.entity_id
_entity_poly.type
_entity_poly.pdbx_seq_one_letter_code
_entity_poly.pdbx_strand_id
1 'polypeptide(L)'
;MLSIRSYSHMNMMYYIIQMTGIFQYTLRFWLETEAKFTSVERIQGYVNGLASEAPPIIEGRQPNSDWPEEGAITFENVDVRYREGLPLVLKTYH
;
A
#
# COMPACT_ATOMS: atom_id res chain seq x y z
N MET A 1 -27.02 -5.74 58.53
CA MET A 1 -25.62 -6.08 58.16
C MET A 1 -25.54 -7.04 56.97
N LEU A 2 -26.31 -8.13 56.93
CA LEU A 2 -26.31 -9.10 55.82
C LEU A 2 -26.74 -8.51 54.46
N SER A 3 -27.75 -7.65 54.45
CA SER A 3 -28.24 -6.95 53.23
C SER A 3 -27.15 -6.06 52.60
N ILE A 4 -26.51 -5.19 53.39
CA ILE A 4 -25.41 -4.31 52.93
C ILE A 4 -24.23 -5.11 52.34
N ARG A 5 -23.87 -6.23 52.97
CA ARG A 5 -22.80 -7.10 52.48
C ARG A 5 -23.18 -7.77 51.15
N SER A 6 -24.43 -8.18 50.97
CA SER A 6 -24.92 -8.71 49.68
C SER A 6 -24.90 -7.66 48.55
N TYR A 7 -25.32 -6.42 48.82
CA TYR A 7 -25.25 -5.32 47.83
C TYR A 7 -23.82 -5.01 47.36
N SER A 8 -22.82 -5.10 48.26
CA SER A 8 -21.43 -4.88 47.89
C SER A 8 -20.89 -5.90 46.87
N HIS A 9 -21.25 -7.19 47.02
CA HIS A 9 -20.86 -8.24 46.08
C HIS A 9 -21.59 -8.08 44.74
N MET A 10 -22.87 -7.69 44.76
CA MET A 10 -23.63 -7.42 43.53
C MET A 10 -23.05 -6.24 42.74
N ASN A 11 -22.64 -5.17 43.43
CA ASN A 11 -21.96 -4.04 42.79
C ASN A 11 -20.61 -4.46 42.18
N MET A 12 -19.81 -5.26 42.89
CA MET A 12 -18.55 -5.80 42.36
C MET A 12 -18.79 -6.65 41.10
N MET A 13 -19.79 -7.53 41.12
CA MET A 13 -20.16 -8.35 39.97
C MET A 13 -20.60 -7.50 38.78
N TYR A 14 -21.39 -6.44 39.01
CA TYR A 14 -21.77 -5.47 37.98
C TYR A 14 -20.55 -4.83 37.31
N TYR A 15 -19.59 -4.31 38.10
CA TYR A 15 -18.38 -3.73 37.55
C TYR A 15 -17.52 -4.73 36.78
N ILE A 16 -17.38 -5.97 37.26
CA ILE A 16 -16.62 -7.02 36.56
C ILE A 16 -17.25 -7.32 35.19
N ILE A 17 -18.57 -7.44 35.11
CA ILE A 17 -19.28 -7.71 33.85
C ILE A 17 -19.09 -6.54 32.88
N GLN A 18 -19.23 -5.30 33.36
CA GLN A 18 -19.05 -4.11 32.52
C GLN A 18 -17.62 -4.00 31.97
N MET A 19 -16.62 -4.15 32.84
CA MET A 19 -15.21 -4.09 32.45
C MET A 19 -14.86 -5.22 31.46
N THR A 20 -15.38 -6.43 31.70
CA THR A 20 -15.21 -7.56 30.78
C THR A 20 -15.82 -7.28 29.42
N GLY A 21 -17.01 -6.68 29.36
CA GLY A 21 -17.66 -6.31 28.11
C GLY A 21 -16.86 -5.29 27.31
N ILE A 22 -16.38 -4.22 27.96
CA ILE A 22 -15.54 -3.20 27.32
C ILE A 22 -14.23 -3.80 26.82
N PHE A 23 -13.62 -4.70 27.60
CA PHE A 23 -12.39 -5.38 27.21
C PHE A 23 -12.58 -6.25 25.96
N GLN A 24 -13.64 -7.07 25.92
CA GLN A 24 -13.97 -7.89 24.76
C GLN A 24 -14.21 -7.03 23.51
N TYR A 25 -14.92 -5.92 23.66
CA TYR A 25 -15.15 -4.98 22.57
C TYR A 25 -13.83 -4.36 22.08
N THR A 26 -12.97 -3.92 23.00
CA THR A 26 -11.67 -3.31 22.67
C THR A 26 -10.77 -4.28 21.93
N LEU A 27 -10.72 -5.56 22.35
CA LEU A 27 -9.94 -6.58 21.64
C LEU A 27 -10.45 -6.79 20.21
N ARG A 28 -11.76 -6.87 20.01
CA ARG A 28 -12.34 -7.00 18.66
C ARG A 28 -11.99 -5.78 17.81
N PHE A 29 -12.17 -4.58 18.36
CA PHE A 29 -11.83 -3.34 17.68
C PHE A 29 -10.35 -3.27 17.29
N TRP A 30 -9.45 -3.70 18.19
CA TRP A 30 -8.01 -3.79 17.92
C TRP A 30 -7.73 -4.73 16.74
N LEU A 31 -8.24 -5.96 16.81
CA LEU A 31 -8.02 -6.97 15.76
C LEU A 31 -8.59 -6.53 14.40
N GLU A 32 -9.77 -5.92 14.38
CA GLU A 32 -10.35 -5.37 13.16
C GLU A 32 -9.52 -4.23 12.57
N THR A 33 -8.93 -3.40 13.44
CA THR A 33 -8.04 -2.31 13.03
C THR A 33 -6.77 -2.87 12.43
N GLU A 34 -6.12 -3.81 13.11
CA GLU A 34 -4.92 -4.48 12.63
C GLU A 34 -5.14 -5.15 11.26
N ALA A 35 -6.26 -5.86 11.08
CA ALA A 35 -6.62 -6.45 9.80
C ALA A 35 -6.79 -5.41 8.67
N LYS A 36 -7.26 -4.20 8.99
CA LYS A 36 -7.37 -3.10 8.00
C LYS A 36 -5.99 -2.56 7.62
N PHE A 37 -5.02 -2.54 8.55
CA PHE A 37 -3.67 -2.04 8.29
C PHE A 37 -2.87 -2.91 7.31
N THR A 38 -3.18 -4.20 7.16
CA THR A 38 -2.56 -5.04 6.12
C THR A 38 -2.72 -4.45 4.71
N SER A 39 -3.84 -3.75 4.45
CA SER A 39 -4.04 -3.07 3.16
C SER A 39 -3.11 -1.87 2.96
N VAL A 40 -2.84 -1.13 4.04
CA VAL A 40 -1.94 0.02 4.06
C VAL A 40 -0.50 -0.43 3.84
N GLU A 41 -0.07 -1.50 4.49
CA GLU A 41 1.26 -2.10 4.29
C GLU A 41 1.49 -2.48 2.83
N ARG A 42 0.49 -3.09 2.17
CA ARG A 42 0.57 -3.43 0.74
C ARG A 42 0.70 -2.18 -0.13
N ILE A 43 -0.09 -1.14 0.13
CA ILE A 43 0.00 0.13 -0.61
C ILE A 43 1.38 0.74 -0.42
N GLN A 44 1.88 0.78 0.82
CA GLN A 44 3.21 1.29 1.12
C GLN A 44 4.31 0.48 0.41
N GLY A 45 4.13 -0.83 0.29
CA GLY A 45 5.00 -1.70 -0.50
C GLY A 45 5.06 -1.31 -1.98
N TYR A 46 3.93 -0.94 -2.59
CA TYR A 46 3.92 -0.46 -3.98
C TYR A 46 4.52 0.94 -4.14
N VAL A 47 4.26 1.83 -3.19
CA VAL A 47 4.77 3.22 -3.24
C VAL A 47 6.29 3.26 -3.08
N ASN A 48 6.85 2.47 -2.16
CA ASN A 48 8.27 2.55 -1.79
C ASN A 48 9.14 1.42 -2.38
N GLY A 49 8.55 0.28 -2.72
CA GLY A 49 9.29 -0.93 -3.10
C GLY A 49 9.44 -1.15 -4.60
N LEU A 50 8.73 -0.39 -5.44
CA LEU A 50 8.81 -0.50 -6.89
C LEU A 50 9.77 0.54 -7.47
N ALA A 51 10.58 0.14 -8.45
CA ALA A 51 11.36 1.08 -9.24
C ALA A 51 10.41 1.95 -10.07
N SER A 52 10.53 3.27 -9.93
CA SER A 52 9.75 4.21 -10.71
C SER A 52 10.25 4.27 -12.15
N GLU A 53 9.33 4.49 -13.09
CA GLU A 53 9.67 4.84 -14.47
C GLU A 53 10.39 6.20 -14.53
N ALA A 54 10.98 6.53 -15.67
CA ALA A 54 11.45 7.87 -15.94
C ALA A 54 10.33 8.92 -15.67
N PRO A 55 10.69 10.12 -15.19
CA PRO A 55 9.71 11.18 -14.97
C PRO A 55 8.91 11.48 -16.24
N PRO A 56 7.60 11.77 -16.12
CA PRO A 56 6.76 12.05 -17.28
C PRO A 56 7.18 13.33 -18.02
N ILE A 57 7.78 14.27 -17.30
CA ILE A 57 8.28 15.53 -17.84
C ILE A 57 9.72 15.70 -17.39
N ILE A 58 10.60 15.91 -18.35
CA ILE A 58 12.00 16.27 -18.12
C ILE A 58 12.15 17.74 -18.50
N GLU A 59 12.35 18.59 -17.50
CA GLU A 59 12.54 20.03 -17.69
C GLU A 59 13.67 20.31 -18.69
N GLY A 60 13.40 21.19 -19.66
CA GLY A 60 14.35 21.53 -20.73
C GLY A 60 14.51 20.48 -21.84
N ARG A 61 13.78 19.36 -21.82
CA ARG A 61 13.76 18.35 -22.89
C ARG A 61 12.38 18.14 -23.53
N GLN A 62 11.46 19.07 -23.32
CA GLN A 62 10.17 19.03 -23.99
C GLN A 62 10.34 19.37 -25.47
N PRO A 63 9.69 18.62 -26.38
CA PRO A 63 9.71 18.95 -27.80
C PRO A 63 8.99 20.29 -28.07
N ASN A 64 9.23 20.89 -29.24
CA ASN A 64 8.53 22.10 -29.67
C ASN A 64 7.03 21.85 -29.90
N SER A 65 6.24 22.93 -29.98
CA SER A 65 4.78 22.84 -30.23
C SER A 65 4.42 22.11 -31.53
N ASP A 66 5.34 22.15 -32.49
CA ASP A 66 5.14 21.66 -33.84
C ASP A 66 5.62 20.19 -33.98
N TRP A 67 6.07 19.57 -32.89
CA TRP A 67 6.47 18.16 -32.87
C TRP A 67 5.27 17.21 -32.92
N PRO A 68 5.37 16.09 -33.66
CA PRO A 68 6.41 15.79 -34.65
C PRO A 68 6.10 16.46 -36.00
N GLU A 69 7.11 17.08 -36.62
CA GLU A 69 6.93 17.81 -37.89
C GLU A 69 6.71 16.87 -39.09
N GLU A 70 7.52 15.82 -39.22
CA GLU A 70 7.48 14.89 -40.37
C GLU A 70 7.04 13.46 -39.98
N GLY A 71 7.03 13.13 -38.68
CA GLY A 71 6.59 11.81 -38.19
C GLY A 71 7.46 10.62 -38.62
N ALA A 72 8.71 10.85 -39.05
CA ALA A 72 9.64 9.78 -39.39
C ALA A 72 10.30 9.18 -38.13
N ILE A 73 10.51 7.86 -38.13
CA ILE A 73 11.17 7.13 -37.04
C ILE A 73 12.35 6.34 -37.62
N THR A 74 13.54 6.58 -37.10
CA THR A 74 14.75 5.82 -37.44
C THR A 74 15.20 5.04 -36.21
N PHE A 75 15.40 3.73 -36.38
CA PHE A 75 15.94 2.87 -35.33
C PHE A 75 17.44 2.70 -35.58
N GLU A 76 18.27 3.09 -34.62
CA GLU A 76 19.72 2.94 -34.71
C GLU A 76 20.21 2.11 -33.52
N ASN A 77 20.77 0.93 -33.78
CA ASN A 77 21.37 0.04 -32.77
C ASN A 77 20.42 -0.26 -31.58
N VAL A 78 19.15 -0.52 -31.88
CA VAL A 78 18.14 -0.80 -30.86
C VAL A 78 18.18 -2.28 -30.48
N ASP A 79 18.35 -2.55 -29.18
CA ASP A 79 18.29 -3.88 -28.59
C ASP A 79 17.20 -3.91 -27.51
N VAL A 80 16.31 -4.91 -27.56
CA VAL A 80 15.15 -4.99 -26.66
C VAL A 80 15.11 -6.34 -25.95
N ARG A 81 14.82 -6.30 -24.64
CA ARG A 81 14.57 -7.47 -23.79
C ARG A 81 13.43 -7.21 -22.83
N TYR A 82 12.69 -8.26 -22.48
CA TYR A 82 11.55 -8.17 -21.56
C TYR A 82 11.96 -8.01 -20.09
N ARG A 83 13.04 -8.65 -19.65
CA ARG A 83 13.56 -8.52 -18.28
C ARG A 83 15.06 -8.74 -18.27
N GLU A 84 15.71 -8.29 -17.20
CA GLU A 84 17.13 -8.53 -17.00
C GLU A 84 17.47 -10.03 -17.01
N GLY A 85 18.61 -10.37 -17.65
CA GLY A 85 19.08 -11.75 -17.76
C GLY A 85 18.39 -12.62 -18.82
N LEU A 86 17.34 -12.15 -19.51
CA LEU A 86 16.79 -12.86 -20.68
C LEU A 86 17.57 -12.55 -21.97
N PRO A 87 17.54 -13.46 -22.96
CA PRO A 87 18.09 -13.17 -24.28
C PRO A 87 17.35 -11.97 -24.90
N LEU A 88 18.08 -11.18 -25.67
CA LEU A 88 17.51 -10.10 -26.47
C LEU A 88 16.51 -10.69 -27.48
N VAL A 89 15.33 -10.09 -27.53
CA VAL A 89 14.24 -10.47 -28.43
C VAL A 89 14.39 -9.75 -29.77
N LEU A 90 14.86 -8.51 -29.72
CA LEU A 90 15.29 -7.76 -30.90
C LEU A 90 16.79 -7.51 -30.76
N LYS A 91 17.55 -7.95 -31.77
CA LYS A 91 18.98 -7.76 -31.88
C LYS A 91 19.24 -7.03 -33.18
N THR A 92 19.80 -5.82 -33.08
CA THR A 92 20.44 -5.10 -34.21
C THR A 92 19.54 -4.94 -35.44
N TYR A 93 18.61 -3.99 -35.40
CA TYR A 93 18.07 -3.39 -36.63
C TYR A 93 19.05 -2.28 -37.07
N HIS A 94 19.56 -2.39 -38.29
CA HIS A 94 20.27 -1.34 -39.02
C HIS A 94 19.30 -0.62 -39.95
#